data_AF-A0A9W6KU13-F1
#
_entry.id   AF-A0A9W6KU13-F1
#
_cell.length_a   1.000
_cell.length_b   1.000
_cell.length_c   1.000
_cell.angle_alpha   90.00
_cell.angle_beta   90.00
_cell.angle_gamma   90.00
#
_symmetry.space_group_name_H-M   'P 1'
#
loop_
_entity.id
_entity.type
_entity.pdbx_description
1 polymer ?
#
loop_
_entity_poly.entity_id
_entity_poly.type
_entity_poly.pdbx_seq_one_letter_code
_entity_poly.pdbx_strand_id
1 'polypeptide(L)'
;MRRLALLLIGLGVGLFAGSQLSASRAQATALWTGVAATVVGLVMLAAAPSEPYEEPAEGDERRPALSGLGTRVEGVLKLAEQQAADHLREAERDAKKVRARVEAGLWAVLREGDDGQRYEVARLESRSDADSVVAALEARGHLQRYTVAPAGS
;
A
#
# COMPACT_ATOMS: atom_id res chain seq x y z
N MET A 1 -26.24 26.27 8.41
CA MET A 1 -26.06 24.80 8.28
C MET A 1 -26.55 24.17 6.95
N ARG A 2 -26.85 24.93 5.88
CA ARG A 2 -27.28 24.32 4.59
C ARG A 2 -26.20 24.33 3.48
N ARG A 3 -25.07 25.02 3.67
CA ARG A 3 -24.02 25.15 2.64
C ARG A 3 -22.82 24.20 2.85
N LEU A 4 -22.64 23.66 4.05
CA LEU A 4 -21.62 22.63 4.34
C LEU A 4 -22.03 21.23 3.82
N ALA A 5 -23.33 21.01 3.61
CA ALA A 5 -23.86 19.77 3.03
C ALA A 5 -23.62 19.66 1.51
N LEU A 6 -23.38 20.77 0.81
CA LEU A 6 -23.13 20.76 -0.64
C LEU A 6 -21.65 20.53 -0.99
N LEU A 7 -20.74 20.81 -0.06
CA LEU A 7 -19.30 20.61 -0.25
C LEU A 7 -18.91 19.11 -0.22
N LEU A 8 -19.68 18.29 0.50
CA LEU A 8 -19.47 16.84 0.55
C LEU A 8 -20.08 16.06 -0.63
N ILE A 9 -20.99 16.66 -1.41
CA ILE A 9 -21.54 16.02 -2.61
C ILE A 9 -20.61 16.24 -3.82
N GLY A 10 -19.92 17.38 -3.90
CA GLY A 10 -18.99 17.67 -5.01
C GLY A 10 -17.68 16.87 -4.96
N LEU A 11 -17.15 16.58 -3.76
CA LEU A 11 -15.91 15.80 -3.61
C LEU A 11 -16.13 14.28 -3.79
N GLY A 12 -17.36 13.80 -3.58
CA GLY A 12 -17.71 12.37 -3.61
C GLY A 12 -17.88 11.77 -5.01
N VAL A 13 -18.04 12.59 -6.06
CA VAL A 13 -18.27 12.09 -7.44
C VAL A 13 -16.97 12.00 -8.26
N GLY A 14 -15.89 12.67 -7.84
CA GLY A 14 -14.63 12.73 -8.60
C GLY A 14 -13.73 11.50 -8.53
N LEU A 15 -13.92 10.60 -7.56
CA LEU A 15 -13.02 9.46 -7.32
C LEU A 15 -13.52 8.12 -7.88
N PHE A 16 -14.71 8.07 -8.52
CA PHE A 16 -15.32 6.79 -8.92
C PHE A 16 -15.45 6.54 -10.43
N ALA A 17 -14.94 7.43 -11.29
CA ALA A 17 -15.02 7.28 -12.75
C ALA A 17 -13.67 6.97 -13.44
N GLY A 18 -12.78 6.20 -12.79
CA GLY A 18 -11.45 5.90 -13.33
C GLY A 18 -11.04 4.42 -13.40
N SER A 19 -11.82 3.48 -12.85
CA SER A 19 -11.37 2.08 -12.70
C SER A 19 -11.89 1.11 -13.76
N GLN A 20 -12.64 1.58 -14.76
CA GLN A 20 -13.17 0.72 -15.81
C GLN A 20 -13.03 1.38 -17.16
N LEU A 21 -11.91 1.13 -17.85
CA LEU A 21 -11.84 0.95 -19.32
C LEU A 21 -10.39 0.79 -19.77
N SER A 22 -10.06 -0.47 -20.11
CA SER A 22 -9.39 -0.87 -21.35
C SER A 22 -8.12 -0.14 -21.78
N ALA A 23 -7.05 -0.93 -21.83
CA ALA A 23 -5.86 -0.73 -22.67
C ALA A 23 -6.14 0.06 -23.96
N SER A 24 -5.56 1.26 -24.06
CA SER A 24 -5.17 1.83 -25.34
C SER A 24 -4.12 2.94 -25.15
N ARG A 25 -3.28 3.06 -26.16
CA ARG A 25 -2.00 3.77 -26.25
C ARG A 25 -2.16 5.31 -26.31
N ALA A 26 -3.07 5.90 -25.53
CA ALA A 26 -3.49 7.31 -25.64
C ALA A 26 -3.31 8.12 -24.34
N GLN A 27 -2.27 7.84 -23.56
CA GLN A 27 -2.05 8.44 -22.23
C GLN A 27 -1.30 9.79 -22.19
N ALA A 28 -0.91 10.38 -23.33
CA ALA A 28 -0.18 11.65 -23.29
C ALA A 28 -1.09 12.89 -23.20
N THR A 29 -2.37 12.79 -23.58
CA THR A 29 -3.29 13.94 -23.65
C THR A 29 -4.26 14.05 -22.46
N ALA A 30 -4.57 12.94 -21.77
CA ALA A 30 -5.53 12.93 -20.67
C ALA A 30 -5.00 13.54 -19.35
N LEU A 31 -3.67 13.55 -19.15
CA LEU A 31 -3.05 14.17 -17.97
C LEU A 31 -3.18 15.69 -17.98
N TRP A 32 -3.23 16.33 -19.15
CA TRP A 32 -3.31 17.79 -19.27
C TRP A 32 -4.72 18.35 -19.04
N THR A 33 -5.77 17.60 -19.38
CA THR A 33 -7.16 18.05 -19.14
C THR A 33 -7.51 18.06 -17.65
N GLY A 34 -6.93 17.15 -16.85
CA GLY A 34 -7.11 17.13 -15.41
C GLY A 34 -6.48 18.33 -14.69
N VAL A 35 -5.30 18.78 -15.15
CA VAL A 35 -4.61 19.96 -14.59
C VAL A 35 -5.29 21.27 -15.00
N ALA A 36 -5.84 21.35 -16.21
CA ALA A 36 -6.55 22.54 -16.66
C ALA A 36 -7.86 22.79 -15.86
N ALA A 37 -8.58 21.73 -15.51
CA ALA A 37 -9.84 21.85 -14.75
C ALA A 37 -9.63 22.32 -13.30
N THR A 38 -8.53 21.90 -12.65
CA THR A 38 -8.21 22.34 -11.27
C THR A 38 -7.80 23.80 -11.20
N VAL A 39 -7.09 24.32 -12.20
CA VAL A 39 -6.70 25.74 -12.25
C VAL A 39 -7.91 26.65 -12.44
N VAL A 40 -8.86 26.29 -13.33
CA VAL A 40 -10.08 27.09 -13.53
C VAL A 40 -10.99 27.09 -12.29
N GLY A 41 -11.09 25.96 -11.59
CA GLY A 41 -11.81 25.88 -10.32
C GLY A 41 -11.20 26.77 -9.21
N LEU A 42 -9.87 26.85 -9.16
CA LEU A 42 -9.16 27.70 -8.19
C LEU A 42 -9.35 29.19 -8.48
N VAL A 43 -9.35 29.59 -9.76
CA VAL A 43 -9.52 31.00 -10.18
C VAL A 43 -10.95 31.48 -9.93
N MET A 44 -11.96 30.64 -10.17
CA MET A 44 -13.36 30.99 -9.86
C MET A 44 -13.64 31.08 -8.36
N LEU A 45 -12.88 30.36 -7.53
CA LEU A 45 -12.98 30.47 -6.07
C LEU A 45 -12.39 31.81 -5.54
N ALA A 46 -11.41 32.38 -6.23
CA ALA A 46 -10.79 33.65 -5.85
C ALA A 46 -11.59 34.89 -6.28
N ALA A 47 -12.54 34.75 -7.22
CA ALA A 47 -13.35 35.86 -7.74
C ALA A 47 -14.70 36.03 -7.02
N ALA A 48 -14.96 35.26 -5.95
CA ALA A 48 -16.20 35.39 -5.20
C ALA A 48 -16.20 36.71 -4.39
N PRO A 49 -17.31 37.48 -4.41
CA PRO A 49 -17.43 38.70 -3.62
C PRO A 49 -17.32 38.37 -2.12
N SER A 50 -16.44 39.09 -1.43
CA SER A 50 -16.23 38.94 0.02
C SER A 50 -17.51 39.33 0.75
N GLU A 51 -18.23 38.34 1.28
CA GLU A 51 -19.32 38.61 2.23
C GLU A 51 -18.73 39.32 3.48
N PRO A 52 -19.49 40.26 4.09
CA PRO A 52 -19.04 40.93 5.30
C PRO A 52 -18.71 39.89 6.37
N TYR A 53 -17.52 40.01 6.96
CA TYR A 53 -17.11 39.22 8.10
C TYR A 53 -18.02 39.56 9.28
N GLU A 54 -19.07 38.77 9.51
CA GLU A 54 -19.79 38.76 10.77
C GLU A 54 -18.86 38.17 11.83
N GLU A 55 -18.42 39.03 12.75
CA GLU A 55 -17.62 38.68 13.91
C GLU A 55 -18.37 37.60 14.70
N PRO A 56 -17.83 36.37 14.81
CA PRO A 56 -18.52 35.30 15.51
C PRO A 56 -18.62 35.69 16.98
N ALA A 57 -19.85 35.72 17.50
CA ALA A 57 -20.14 36.01 18.90
C ALA A 57 -19.18 35.21 19.80
N GLU A 58 -18.48 35.96 20.64
CA GLU A 58 -17.50 35.55 21.64
C GLU A 58 -17.96 34.25 22.34
N GLY A 59 -17.36 33.14 21.92
CA GLY A 59 -17.66 31.83 22.49
C GLY A 59 -17.11 31.76 23.92
N ASP A 60 -17.99 31.48 24.86
CA ASP A 60 -17.75 31.08 26.26
C ASP A 60 -16.29 30.62 26.50
N GLU A 61 -15.45 31.53 27.01
CA GLU A 61 -14.03 31.31 27.35
C GLU A 61 -13.84 30.42 28.59
N ARG A 62 -14.56 29.30 28.66
CA ARG A 62 -14.21 28.23 29.59
C ARG A 62 -12.93 27.56 29.12
N ARG A 63 -11.79 28.17 29.46
CA ARG A 63 -10.47 27.52 29.34
C ARG A 63 -10.56 26.14 29.99
N PRO A 64 -10.21 25.06 29.27
CA PRO A 64 -10.18 23.73 29.86
C PRO A 64 -9.28 23.74 31.08
N ALA A 65 -9.81 23.30 32.22
CA ALA A 65 -8.98 23.14 33.41
C ALA A 65 -7.85 22.14 33.12
N LEU A 66 -6.62 22.50 33.47
CA LEU A 66 -5.43 21.64 33.27
C LEU A 66 -5.39 20.45 34.25
N SER A 67 -6.29 20.44 35.24
CA SER A 67 -6.49 19.31 36.15
C SER A 67 -6.96 18.08 35.34
N GLY A 68 -6.10 17.05 35.31
CA GLY A 68 -6.37 15.81 34.55
C GLY A 68 -5.73 15.76 33.15
N LEU A 69 -4.87 16.72 32.78
CA LEU A 69 -4.14 16.64 31.52
C LEU A 69 -3.21 15.42 31.47
N GLY A 70 -2.53 15.10 32.58
CA GLY A 70 -1.60 13.96 32.65
C GLY A 70 -2.26 12.63 32.33
N THR A 71 -3.44 12.35 32.89
CA THR A 71 -4.18 11.11 32.64
C THR A 71 -4.74 11.04 31.22
N ARG A 72 -5.16 12.18 30.64
CA ARG A 72 -5.58 12.23 29.23
C ARG A 72 -4.40 12.00 28.29
N VAL A 73 -3.25 12.61 28.55
CA VAL A 73 -2.03 12.41 27.74
C VAL A 73 -1.58 10.96 27.81
N GLU A 74 -1.54 10.36 29.00
CA GLU A 74 -1.22 8.94 29.15
C GLU A 74 -2.20 8.05 28.36
N GLY A 75 -3.50 8.35 28.42
CA GLY A 75 -4.51 7.66 27.61
C GLY A 75 -4.28 7.80 26.10
N VAL A 76 -3.91 8.98 25.63
CA VAL A 76 -3.58 9.23 24.21
C VAL A 76 -2.33 8.47 23.80
N LEU A 77 -1.28 8.47 24.62
CA LEU A 77 -0.03 7.75 24.35
C LEU A 77 -0.28 6.24 24.27
N LYS A 78 -1.04 5.70 25.22
CA LYS A 78 -1.40 4.27 25.24
C LYS A 78 -2.24 3.87 24.03
N LEU A 79 -3.19 4.73 23.63
CA LEU A 79 -3.98 4.51 22.42
C LEU A 79 -3.10 4.53 21.17
N ALA A 80 -2.20 5.51 21.06
CA ALA A 80 -1.27 5.62 19.93
C ALA A 80 -0.34 4.41 19.85
N GLU A 81 0.17 3.92 20.99
CA GLU A 81 1.00 2.71 21.05
C GLU A 81 0.22 1.49 20.57
N GLN A 82 -1.03 1.32 21.03
CA GLN A 82 -1.88 0.22 20.58
C GLN A 82 -2.14 0.28 19.06
N GLN A 83 -2.47 1.47 18.54
CA GLN A 83 -2.67 1.68 17.10
C GLN A 83 -1.42 1.35 16.29
N ALA A 84 -0.24 1.79 16.75
CA ALA A 84 1.03 1.47 16.10
C ALA A 84 1.28 -0.04 16.08
N ALA A 85 1.03 -0.73 17.19
CA ALA A 85 1.17 -2.18 17.28
C ALA A 85 0.18 -2.92 16.36
N ASP A 86 -1.06 -2.43 16.24
CA ASP A 86 -2.06 -2.99 15.35
C ASP A 86 -1.64 -2.84 13.88
N HIS A 87 -1.15 -1.67 13.48
CA HIS A 87 -0.63 -1.42 12.13
C HIS A 87 0.59 -2.27 11.80
N LEU A 88 1.52 -2.46 12.75
CA LEU A 88 2.67 -3.35 12.55
C LEU A 88 2.24 -4.80 12.30
N ARG A 89 1.28 -5.30 13.10
CA ARG A 89 0.75 -6.66 12.92
C ARG A 89 0.01 -6.82 11.59
N GLU A 90 -0.68 -5.78 11.13
CA GLU A 90 -1.33 -5.78 9.82
C GLU A 90 -0.31 -5.79 8.68
N ALA A 91 0.67 -4.89 8.73
CA ALA A 91 1.75 -4.82 7.76
C ALA A 91 2.53 -6.14 7.67
N GLU A 92 2.81 -6.79 8.81
CA GLU A 92 3.48 -8.09 8.84
C GLU A 92 2.64 -9.18 8.15
N ARG A 93 1.32 -9.22 8.43
CA ARG A 93 0.42 -10.18 7.77
C ARG A 93 0.40 -9.96 6.26
N ASP A 94 0.37 -8.72 5.81
CA ASP A 94 0.32 -8.41 4.39
C ASP A 94 1.65 -8.68 3.70
N ALA A 95 2.77 -8.33 4.33
CA ALA A 95 4.10 -8.70 3.86
C ALA A 95 4.24 -10.22 3.71
N LYS A 96 3.74 -10.98 4.69
CA LYS A 96 3.72 -12.46 4.62
C LYS A 96 2.89 -12.97 3.44
N LYS A 97 1.70 -12.41 3.19
CA LYS A 97 0.87 -12.79 2.03
C LYS A 97 1.55 -12.46 0.70
N VAL A 98 2.14 -11.27 0.58
CA VAL A 98 2.86 -10.86 -0.62
C VAL A 98 4.02 -11.79 -0.88
N ARG A 99 4.84 -12.08 0.15
CA ARG A 99 5.94 -13.02 0.06
C ARG A 99 5.47 -14.42 -0.34
N ALA A 100 4.43 -14.95 0.29
CA ALA A 100 3.88 -16.25 -0.05
C ALA A 100 3.37 -16.31 -1.49
N ARG A 101 2.74 -15.24 -1.98
CA ARG A 101 2.29 -15.14 -3.38
C ARG A 101 3.47 -15.13 -4.35
N VAL A 102 4.55 -14.42 -4.03
CA VAL A 102 5.78 -14.43 -4.84
C VAL A 102 6.40 -15.82 -4.82
N GLU A 103 6.59 -16.42 -3.65
CA GLU A 103 7.20 -17.75 -3.49
C GLU A 103 6.40 -18.86 -4.17
N ALA A 104 5.06 -18.76 -4.20
CA ALA A 104 4.21 -19.71 -4.91
C ALA A 104 4.42 -19.70 -6.44
N GLY A 105 4.97 -18.63 -7.00
CA GLY A 105 5.32 -18.54 -8.43
C GLY A 105 6.75 -18.94 -8.75
N LEU A 106 7.59 -19.20 -7.74
CA LEU A 106 9.00 -19.54 -7.94
C LEU A 106 9.24 -21.05 -7.94
N TRP A 107 10.35 -21.43 -8.55
CA TRP A 107 10.89 -22.79 -8.62
C TRP A 107 12.19 -22.86 -7.85
N ALA A 108 12.33 -23.88 -7.01
CA ALA A 108 13.51 -24.14 -6.20
C ALA A 108 14.31 -25.31 -6.79
N VAL A 109 15.63 -25.13 -6.86
CA VAL A 109 16.58 -26.23 -7.06
C VAL A 109 16.98 -26.75 -5.69
N LEU A 110 16.67 -28.02 -5.43
CA LEU A 110 16.93 -28.70 -4.17
C LEU A 110 18.07 -29.70 -4.37
N ARG A 111 19.05 -29.67 -3.47
CA ARG A 111 20.06 -30.71 -3.33
C ARG A 111 19.66 -31.68 -2.24
N GLU A 112 19.66 -32.97 -2.53
CA GLU A 112 19.58 -34.01 -1.52
C GLU A 112 20.96 -34.23 -0.88
N GLY A 113 21.05 -34.05 0.43
CA GLY A 113 22.23 -34.37 1.22
C GLY A 113 22.30 -35.85 1.56
N ASP A 114 23.48 -36.30 1.99
CA ASP A 114 23.73 -37.69 2.39
C ASP A 114 22.95 -38.10 3.66
N ASP A 115 22.43 -37.11 4.38
CA ASP A 115 21.54 -37.24 5.54
C ASP A 115 20.06 -37.43 5.14
N GLY A 116 19.75 -37.45 3.84
CA GLY A 116 18.40 -37.49 3.31
C GLY A 116 17.64 -36.15 3.43
N GLN A 117 18.31 -35.09 3.89
CA GLN A 117 17.71 -33.75 3.96
C GLN A 117 17.82 -33.06 2.61
N ARG A 118 16.85 -32.19 2.29
CA ARG A 118 16.86 -31.38 1.07
C ARG A 118 17.23 -29.94 1.40
N TYR A 119 18.21 -29.43 0.67
CA TYR A 119 18.75 -28.09 0.84
C TYR A 119 18.46 -27.26 -0.42
N GLU A 120 17.90 -26.07 -0.24
CA GLU A 120 17.66 -25.14 -1.34
C GLU A 120 18.99 -24.55 -1.82
N VAL A 121 19.25 -24.64 -3.13
CA VAL A 121 20.47 -24.14 -3.78
C VAL A 121 20.20 -22.87 -4.57
N ALA A 122 19.02 -22.76 -5.19
CA ALA A 122 18.61 -21.59 -5.97
C ALA A 122 17.08 -21.46 -6.04
N ARG A 123 16.59 -20.23 -6.24
CA ARG A 123 15.20 -19.91 -6.59
C ARG A 123 15.15 -19.18 -7.92
N LEU A 124 14.24 -19.59 -8.80
CA LEU A 124 14.14 -19.14 -10.18
C LEU A 124 12.67 -18.91 -10.53
N GLU A 125 12.39 -17.98 -11.44
CA GLU A 125 11.02 -17.64 -11.84
C GLU A 125 10.41 -18.70 -12.79
N SER A 126 11.27 -19.44 -13.50
CA SER A 126 10.88 -20.44 -14.48
C SER A 126 11.40 -21.82 -14.12
N ARG A 127 10.56 -22.83 -14.33
CA ARG A 127 10.97 -24.24 -14.21
C ARG A 127 12.12 -24.57 -15.17
N SER A 128 12.06 -24.04 -16.40
CA SER A 128 13.08 -24.30 -17.42
C SER A 128 14.46 -23.79 -17.00
N ASP A 129 14.51 -22.65 -16.30
CA ASP A 129 15.77 -22.11 -15.79
C ASP A 129 16.29 -22.96 -14.64
N ALA A 130 15.40 -23.45 -13.77
CA ALA A 130 15.75 -24.39 -12.70
C ALA A 130 16.29 -25.71 -13.24
N ASP A 131 15.66 -26.27 -14.27
CA ASP A 131 16.13 -27.47 -14.95
C ASP A 131 17.51 -27.24 -15.60
N SER A 132 17.74 -26.07 -16.19
CA SER A 132 19.04 -25.69 -16.76
C SER A 132 20.15 -25.60 -15.71
N VAL A 133 19.83 -25.09 -14.51
CA VAL A 133 20.77 -25.06 -13.38
C VAL A 133 21.08 -26.48 -12.90
N VAL A 134 20.08 -27.34 -12.77
CA VAL A 134 20.29 -28.76 -12.42
C VAL A 134 21.22 -29.43 -13.44
N ALA A 135 20.93 -29.30 -14.73
CA ALA A 135 21.76 -29.87 -15.78
C ALA A 135 23.22 -29.37 -15.73
N ALA A 136 23.42 -28.07 -15.46
CA ALA A 136 24.75 -27.50 -15.30
C ALA A 136 25.49 -28.03 -14.06
N LEU A 137 24.78 -28.29 -12.96
CA LEU A 137 25.35 -28.86 -11.73
C LEU A 137 25.70 -30.34 -11.89
N GLU A 138 24.87 -31.10 -12.58
CA GLU A 138 25.12 -32.51 -12.90
C GLU A 138 26.32 -32.66 -13.86
N ALA A 139 26.42 -31.80 -14.87
CA ALA A 139 27.53 -31.80 -15.84
C ALA A 139 28.90 -31.54 -15.19
N ARG A 140 28.96 -30.88 -14.03
CA ARG A 140 30.19 -30.67 -13.27
C ARG A 140 30.69 -31.94 -12.56
N GLY A 141 29.94 -33.05 -12.63
CA GLY A 141 30.35 -34.34 -12.07
C GLY A 141 30.23 -34.42 -10.55
N HIS A 142 29.36 -33.60 -9.94
CA HIS A 142 29.08 -33.72 -8.52
C HIS A 142 28.21 -34.96 -8.26
N LEU A 143 28.63 -35.84 -7.33
CA LEU A 143 27.88 -37.05 -6.91
C LEU A 143 26.58 -36.75 -6.13
N GLN A 144 26.15 -35.50 -6.12
CA GLN A 144 24.97 -35.04 -5.37
C GLN A 144 23.74 -35.07 -6.27
N ARG A 145 22.61 -35.51 -5.72
CA ARG A 145 21.34 -35.50 -6.46
C ARG A 145 20.69 -34.13 -6.35
N TYR A 146 20.34 -33.55 -7.48
CA TYR A 146 19.60 -32.30 -7.57
C TYR A 146 18.19 -32.56 -8.13
N THR A 147 17.20 -31.85 -7.62
CA THR A 147 15.80 -31.95 -8.04
C THR A 147 15.16 -30.58 -8.10
N VAL A 148 14.13 -30.42 -8.94
CA VAL A 148 13.37 -29.17 -9.07
C VAL A 148 12.00 -29.34 -8.44
N ALA A 149 11.57 -28.35 -7.65
CA ALA A 149 10.25 -28.32 -7.01
C ALA A 149 9.71 -26.87 -6.97
N PRO A 150 8.39 -26.65 -6.85
CA PRO A 150 7.85 -25.32 -6.55
C PRO A 150 8.43 -24.82 -5.20
N ALA A 151 8.81 -23.55 -5.11
CA ALA A 151 9.47 -23.00 -3.91
C ALA A 151 8.51 -22.77 -2.72
N GLY A 152 7.20 -22.74 -2.97
CA GLY A 152 6.16 -22.53 -1.97
C GLY A 152 5.29 -23.76 -1.66
N SER A 153 5.71 -24.96 -2.05
CA SER A 153 4.97 -26.21 -1.82
C SER A 153 5.12 -26.78 -0.41
#